data_AF-A0A2X0ILA5-F1
#
_entry.id   AF-A0A2X0ILA5-F1
#
_cell.length_a   1.000
_cell.length_b   1.000
_cell.length_c   1.000
_cell.angle_alpha   90.00
_cell.angle_beta   90.00
_cell.angle_gamma   90.00
#
_symmetry.space_group_name_H-M   'P 1'
#
loop_
_entity.id
_entity.type
_entity.pdbx_description
1 polymer ?
#
loop_
_entity_poly.entity_id
_entity_poly.type
_entity_poly.pdbx_seq_one_letter_code
_entity_poly.pdbx_strand_id
1 'polypeptide(L)'
;MAESVGSGGAPEELFAGLAEELAPRGVKRGQMFGMACLKDPNGKAFVGLHGEELVVRLNRDTGEHAAALALPGSHLFDPMGGRPMKDWICLTLAQHEQWLPLAEAARQQPR
;
A
#
# COMPACT_ATOMS: atom_id res chain seq x y z
N MET A 1 34.84 7.72 -0.89
CA MET A 1 34.13 8.61 0.05
C MET A 1 32.82 7.92 0.35
N ALA A 2 32.69 7.43 1.58
CA ALA A 2 31.54 6.71 2.08
C ALA A 2 30.64 7.70 2.86
N GLU A 3 29.32 7.51 2.76
CA GLU A 3 28.26 7.92 3.73
C GLU A 3 27.92 9.44 3.75
N SER A 4 26.68 9.96 3.70
CA SER A 4 25.30 9.45 3.85
C SER A 4 24.27 10.53 3.44
N VAL A 5 23.08 10.15 2.91
CA VAL A 5 21.74 10.46 3.47
C VAL A 5 20.63 10.14 2.45
N GLY A 6 19.73 9.24 2.85
CA GLY A 6 18.57 8.81 2.08
C GLY A 6 18.21 7.38 2.42
N SER A 7 17.86 7.08 3.67
CA SER A 7 17.12 5.86 3.97
C SER A 7 15.72 6.02 3.38
N GLY A 8 15.59 5.71 2.11
CA GLY A 8 14.37 5.83 1.31
C GLY A 8 14.69 5.31 -0.08
N GLY A 9 14.57 4.00 -0.28
CA GLY A 9 14.71 3.37 -1.59
C GLY A 9 13.65 3.89 -2.56
N ALA A 10 13.81 3.60 -3.86
CA ALA A 10 12.78 3.94 -4.83
C ALA A 10 11.44 3.30 -4.41
N PRO A 11 10.28 3.92 -4.69
CA PRO A 11 8.97 3.38 -4.31
C PRO A 11 8.77 1.94 -4.81
N GLU A 12 9.29 1.63 -5.99
CA GLU A 12 9.28 0.29 -6.58
C GLU A 12 10.12 -0.72 -5.77
N GLU A 13 11.28 -0.31 -5.24
CA GLU A 13 12.15 -1.16 -4.41
C GLU A 13 11.51 -1.44 -3.05
N LEU A 14 10.95 -0.40 -2.41
CA LEU A 14 10.23 -0.55 -1.14
C LEU A 14 8.98 -1.43 -1.33
N PHE A 15 8.27 -1.26 -2.43
CA PHE A 15 7.14 -2.12 -2.78
C PHE A 15 7.57 -3.56 -3.07
N ALA A 16 8.71 -3.74 -3.76
CA ALA A 16 9.28 -5.07 -3.99
C ALA A 16 9.65 -5.75 -2.66
N GLY A 17 10.31 -5.04 -1.75
CA GLY A 17 10.62 -5.54 -0.40
C GLY A 17 9.36 -5.91 0.38
N LEU A 18 8.34 -5.04 0.38
CA LEU A 18 7.03 -5.34 0.97
C LEU A 18 6.42 -6.64 0.42
N ALA A 19 6.53 -6.84 -0.89
CA ALA A 19 6.02 -8.05 -1.52
C ALA A 19 6.78 -9.32 -1.12
N GLU A 20 8.09 -9.22 -0.88
CA GLU A 20 8.93 -10.34 -0.42
C GLU A 20 8.60 -10.70 1.04
N GLU A 21 8.46 -9.70 1.90
CA GLU A 21 8.05 -9.88 3.30
C GLU A 21 6.66 -10.54 3.40
N LEU A 22 5.76 -10.24 2.46
CA LEU A 22 4.41 -10.79 2.43
C LEU A 22 4.29 -12.12 1.67
N ALA A 23 5.26 -12.47 0.82
CA ALA A 23 5.29 -13.72 0.07
C ALA A 23 5.07 -15.00 0.92
N PRO A 24 5.71 -15.19 2.10
CA PRO A 24 5.48 -16.37 2.93
C PRO A 24 4.05 -16.48 3.47
N ARG A 25 3.26 -15.40 3.41
CA ARG A 25 1.83 -15.39 3.79
C ARG A 25 0.90 -15.71 2.62
N GLY A 26 1.47 -16.16 1.49
CA GLY A 26 0.75 -16.52 0.27
C GLY A 26 0.37 -15.32 -0.61
N VAL A 27 0.91 -14.13 -0.31
CA VAL A 27 0.71 -12.94 -1.12
C VAL A 27 1.52 -13.05 -2.41
N LYS A 28 0.93 -12.63 -3.52
CA LYS A 28 1.56 -12.68 -4.85
C LYS A 28 1.57 -11.30 -5.48
N ARG A 29 2.68 -10.96 -6.14
CA ARG A 29 2.76 -9.79 -7.04
C ARG A 29 1.85 -10.00 -8.24
N GLY A 30 1.28 -8.91 -8.74
CA GLY A 30 0.44 -8.89 -9.91
C GLY A 30 0.28 -7.48 -10.45
N GLN A 31 -0.69 -7.31 -11.33
CA GLN A 31 -1.07 -6.01 -11.88
C GLN A 31 -2.58 -5.77 -11.67
N MET A 32 -2.94 -4.51 -11.47
CA MET A 32 -4.30 -4.00 -11.34
C MET A 32 -4.34 -2.63 -12.00
N PHE A 33 -5.26 -2.36 -12.94
CA PHE A 33 -5.36 -1.07 -13.63
C PHE A 33 -4.02 -0.53 -14.21
N GLY A 34 -3.15 -1.42 -14.70
CA GLY A 34 -1.84 -1.04 -15.26
C GLY A 34 -0.74 -0.74 -14.23
N MET A 35 -1.04 -0.78 -12.92
CA MET A 35 -0.08 -0.60 -11.83
C MET A 35 0.28 -1.93 -11.16
N ALA A 36 1.47 -1.96 -10.54
CA ALA A 36 1.91 -3.08 -9.72
C ALA A 36 1.01 -3.23 -8.48
N CYS A 37 0.65 -4.47 -8.15
CA CYS A 37 -0.22 -4.76 -7.01
C CYS A 37 0.14 -6.06 -6.29
N LEU A 38 -0.30 -6.17 -5.05
CA LEU A 38 -0.23 -7.39 -4.25
C LEU A 38 -1.62 -7.99 -4.12
N LYS A 39 -1.68 -9.30 -4.34
CA LYS A 39 -2.90 -10.12 -4.30
C LYS A 39 -2.79 -11.12 -3.17
N ASP A 40 -3.87 -11.25 -2.40
CA ASP A 40 -3.96 -12.27 -1.36
C ASP A 40 -4.08 -13.68 -1.99
N PRO A 41 -4.01 -14.77 -1.20
CA PRO A 41 -4.05 -16.13 -1.71
C PRO A 41 -5.27 -16.45 -2.61
N ASN A 42 -6.37 -15.71 -2.48
CA ASN A 42 -7.57 -15.83 -3.30
C ASN A 42 -7.49 -15.05 -4.63
N GLY A 43 -6.32 -14.52 -5.00
CA GLY A 43 -6.09 -13.77 -6.23
C GLY A 43 -6.66 -12.35 -6.22
N LYS A 44 -6.91 -11.83 -5.04
CA LYS A 44 -7.69 -10.64 -4.77
C LYS A 44 -6.74 -9.50 -4.36
N ALA A 45 -6.69 -8.42 -5.13
CA ALA A 45 -5.79 -7.29 -4.84
C ALA A 45 -6.24 -6.51 -3.60
N PHE A 46 -5.26 -6.15 -2.76
CA PHE A 46 -5.46 -5.42 -1.50
C PHE A 46 -4.39 -4.33 -1.27
N VAL A 47 -3.30 -4.36 -2.05
CA VAL A 47 -2.27 -3.30 -2.09
C VAL A 47 -1.90 -3.03 -3.54
N GLY A 48 -1.63 -1.78 -3.89
CA GLY A 48 -1.10 -1.32 -5.17
C GLY A 48 0.00 -0.28 -4.98
N LEU A 49 0.79 -0.03 -6.02
CA LEU A 49 1.71 1.10 -6.09
C LEU A 49 1.28 2.03 -7.21
N HIS A 50 0.86 3.25 -6.87
CA HIS A 50 0.40 4.25 -7.82
C HIS A 50 1.36 5.45 -7.78
N GLY A 51 2.20 5.58 -8.82
CA GLY A 51 3.28 6.55 -8.82
C GLY A 51 4.26 6.27 -7.67
N GLU A 52 4.34 7.19 -6.72
CA GLU A 52 5.22 7.10 -5.55
C GLU A 52 4.45 6.73 -4.26
N GLU A 53 3.18 6.34 -4.39
CA GLU A 53 2.27 6.12 -3.27
C GLU A 53 1.82 4.67 -3.17
N LEU A 54 1.82 4.15 -1.95
CA LEU A 54 1.22 2.86 -1.67
C LEU A 54 -0.29 3.02 -1.53
N VAL A 55 -1.04 2.29 -2.33
CA VAL A 55 -2.51 2.25 -2.28
C VAL A 55 -2.91 0.99 -1.53
N VAL A 56 -3.52 1.12 -0.35
CA VAL A 56 -3.86 -0.03 0.51
C VAL A 56 -5.36 -0.04 0.84
N ARG A 57 -5.97 -1.23 0.77
CA ARG A 57 -7.39 -1.43 1.08
C ARG A 57 -7.57 -1.68 2.58
N LEU A 58 -8.06 -0.67 3.30
CA LEU A 58 -8.26 -0.73 4.74
C LEU A 58 -9.72 -0.75 5.19
N ASN A 59 -10.67 -0.86 4.24
CA ASN A 59 -12.12 -0.83 4.47
C ASN A 59 -12.56 0.42 5.24
N ARG A 60 -13.55 1.14 4.71
CA ARG A 60 -14.10 2.30 5.41
C ARG A 60 -14.53 1.94 6.85
N ASP A 61 -14.48 2.92 7.73
CA ASP A 61 -14.97 2.83 9.11
C ASP A 61 -14.18 1.87 10.03
N THR A 62 -13.01 1.37 9.61
CA THR A 62 -12.08 0.61 10.48
C THR A 62 -11.09 1.53 11.20
N GLY A 63 -10.50 1.03 12.30
CA GLY A 63 -9.46 1.75 13.04
C GLY A 63 -8.22 1.99 12.18
N GLU A 64 -7.82 0.99 11.40
CA GLU A 64 -6.67 1.06 10.51
C GLU A 64 -6.89 2.05 9.37
N HIS A 65 -8.10 2.11 8.79
CA HIS A 65 -8.44 3.13 7.79
C HIS A 65 -8.33 4.55 8.37
N ALA A 66 -8.89 4.77 9.56
CA ALA A 66 -8.79 6.08 10.22
C ALA A 66 -7.34 6.44 10.58
N ALA A 67 -6.55 5.47 11.06
CA ALA A 67 -5.15 5.66 11.38
C ALA A 67 -4.31 5.99 10.14
N ALA A 68 -4.52 5.27 9.04
CA ALA A 68 -3.84 5.53 7.77
C ALA A 68 -4.20 6.89 7.18
N LEU A 69 -5.47 7.29 7.24
CA LEU A 69 -5.92 8.59 6.74
C LEU A 69 -5.40 9.77 7.60
N ALA A 70 -5.07 9.52 8.86
CA ALA A 70 -4.48 10.52 9.75
C ALA A 70 -2.98 10.75 9.50
N LEU A 71 -2.32 9.89 8.72
CA LEU A 71 -0.91 10.07 8.38
C LEU A 71 -0.71 11.27 7.43
N PRO A 72 0.39 12.03 7.60
CA PRO A 72 0.64 13.21 6.79
C PRO A 72 0.74 12.87 5.30
N GLY A 73 0.05 13.66 4.47
CA GLY A 73 0.00 13.45 3.01
C GLY A 73 -0.88 12.30 2.54
N SER A 74 -1.45 11.51 3.46
CA SER A 74 -2.30 10.37 3.09
C SER A 74 -3.70 10.84 2.68
N HIS A 75 -4.31 10.14 1.72
CA HIS A 75 -5.59 10.54 1.15
C HIS A 75 -6.37 9.34 0.58
N LEU A 76 -7.64 9.54 0.22
CA LEU A 76 -8.43 8.47 -0.42
C LEU A 76 -7.96 8.24 -1.86
N PHE A 77 -7.87 6.99 -2.27
CA PHE A 77 -7.48 6.66 -3.64
C PHE A 77 -8.56 7.08 -4.65
N ASP A 78 -8.22 7.99 -5.57
CA ASP A 78 -9.12 8.50 -6.61
C ASP A 78 -8.49 8.35 -8.02
N PRO A 79 -8.46 7.13 -8.59
CA PRO A 79 -7.80 6.89 -9.88
C PRO A 79 -8.49 7.57 -11.07
N MET A 80 -9.77 7.91 -10.93
CA MET A 80 -10.60 8.47 -12.01
C MET A 80 -10.84 9.98 -11.88
N GLY A 81 -10.28 10.63 -10.84
CA GLY A 81 -10.36 12.09 -10.66
C GLY A 81 -11.77 12.62 -10.43
N GLY A 82 -12.58 11.92 -9.62
CA GLY A 82 -13.95 12.35 -9.34
C GLY A 82 -14.80 11.37 -8.54
N ARG A 83 -14.27 10.19 -8.20
CA ARG A 83 -14.98 9.21 -7.36
C ARG A 83 -13.98 8.44 -6.49
N PRO A 84 -13.57 9.01 -5.35
CA PRO A 84 -12.63 8.34 -4.45
C PRO A 84 -13.18 7.01 -3.96
N MET A 85 -12.33 5.99 -3.99
CA MET A 85 -12.58 4.67 -3.43
C MET A 85 -12.42 4.75 -1.91
N LYS A 86 -13.54 4.81 -1.19
CA LYS A 86 -13.59 5.03 0.27
C LYS A 86 -12.90 3.94 1.11
N ASP A 87 -12.63 2.78 0.53
CA ASP A 87 -11.98 1.66 1.22
C ASP A 87 -10.45 1.67 1.04
N TRP A 88 -9.92 2.59 0.22
CA TRP A 88 -8.53 2.58 -0.22
C TRP A 88 -7.84 3.89 0.15
N ILE A 89 -6.70 3.76 0.81
CA ILE A 89 -5.86 4.89 1.24
C ILE A 89 -4.57 4.90 0.44
N CYS A 90 -4.20 6.07 -0.08
CA CYS A 90 -2.88 6.39 -0.60
C CYS A 90 -1.97 6.82 0.55
N LEU A 91 -0.80 6.21 0.66
CA LEU A 91 0.25 6.53 1.61
C LEU A 91 1.48 7.00 0.84
N THR A 92 2.00 8.16 1.20
CA THR A 92 3.20 8.71 0.57
C THR A 92 4.45 7.91 0.94
N LEU A 93 5.54 8.12 0.19
CA LEU A 93 6.86 7.53 0.46
C LEU A 93 7.41 7.89 1.85
N ALA A 94 7.07 9.07 2.37
CA ALA A 94 7.46 9.50 3.71
C ALA A 94 6.86 8.59 4.80
N GLN A 95 5.82 7.81 4.48
CA GLN A 95 5.12 6.89 5.38
C GLN A 95 5.49 5.42 5.09
N HIS A 96 6.60 5.15 4.38
CA HIS A 96 7.00 3.79 4.00
C HIS A 96 7.15 2.83 5.19
N GLU A 97 7.52 3.33 6.37
CA GLU A 97 7.58 2.53 7.60
C GLU A 97 6.20 1.96 8.01
N GLN A 98 5.11 2.61 7.58
CA GLN A 98 3.74 2.16 7.83
C GLN A 98 3.20 1.21 6.75
N TRP A 99 3.92 1.01 5.64
CA TRP A 99 3.44 0.21 4.51
C TRP A 99 3.23 -1.25 4.88
N LEU A 100 4.21 -1.86 5.56
CA LEU A 100 4.11 -3.26 6.02
C LEU A 100 2.96 -3.47 7.02
N PRO A 101 2.88 -2.76 8.16
CA PRO A 101 1.81 -2.99 9.12
C PRO A 101 0.41 -2.73 8.54
N LEU A 102 0.25 -1.71 7.68
CA LEU A 102 -1.03 -1.44 7.03
C LEU A 102 -1.38 -2.49 5.96
N ALA A 103 -0.41 -2.99 5.19
CA ALA A 103 -0.62 -4.08 4.25
C ALA A 103 -0.98 -5.40 4.96
N GLU A 104 -0.37 -5.67 6.11
CA GLU A 104 -0.75 -6.82 6.95
C GLU A 104 -2.20 -6.72 7.45
N ALA A 105 -2.59 -5.56 7.97
CA ALA A 105 -3.96 -5.30 8.41
C ALA A 105 -4.94 -5.48 7.24
N ALA A 106 -4.66 -4.86 6.09
CA ALA A 106 -5.47 -4.97 4.87
C ALA A 106 -5.70 -6.42 4.42
N ARG A 107 -4.69 -7.29 4.58
CA ARG A 107 -4.78 -8.72 4.25
C ARG A 107 -5.73 -9.48 5.18
N GLN A 108 -5.83 -9.06 6.44
CA GLN A 108 -6.71 -9.70 7.44
C GLN A 108 -8.16 -9.24 7.34
N GLN A 109 -8.40 -8.10 6.70
CA GLN A 109 -9.74 -7.55 6.59
C GLN A 109 -10.60 -8.32 5.56
N PRO A 110 -11.88 -8.56 5.88
CA PRO A 110 -12.80 -9.18 4.94
C PRO A 110 -12.89 -8.34 3.67
N ARG A 111 -13.07 -9.03 2.55
CA ARG A 111 -13.20 -8.41 1.24
C ARG A 111 -14.66 -8.15 0.89
#